data_AF-A0A3N4JMM3-F1
#
_entry.id   AF-A0A3N4JMM3-F1
#
_cell.length_a   1.000
_cell.length_b   1.000
_cell.length_c   1.000
_cell.angle_alpha   90.00
_cell.angle_beta   90.00
_cell.angle_gamma   90.00
#
_symmetry.space_group_name_H-M   'P 1'
#
loop_
_entity.id
_entity.type
_entity.pdbx_description
1 polymer ?
#
loop_
_entity_poly.entity_id
_entity_poly.type
_entity_poly.pdbx_seq_one_letter_code
_entity_poly.pdbx_strand_id
1 'polypeptide(L)' 'MIKTKIEEFNPGLHLPHPPRWLTTETQQKDKAASAIVITLVGKDATEKVLRSGLSLFGRKFKAQRYLSFGPDTQCS' A
#
# COMPACT_ATOMS: atom_id res chain seq x y z
N MET A 1 -11.60 -8.43 -11.24
CA MET A 1 -10.17 -8.31 -10.87
C MET A 1 -10.05 -7.79 -9.44
N ILE A 2 -9.07 -8.24 -8.67
CA ILE A 2 -8.97 -7.89 -7.24
C ILE A 2 -8.73 -6.39 -7.02
N LYS A 3 -8.06 -5.71 -7.97
CA LYS A 3 -7.92 -4.24 -7.98
C LYS A 3 -9.26 -3.53 -7.80
N THR A 4 -10.25 -3.85 -8.63
CA THR A 4 -11.59 -3.25 -8.59
C THR A 4 -12.27 -3.47 -7.23
N LYS A 5 -12.18 -4.69 -6.67
CA LYS A 5 -12.74 -4.98 -5.34
C LYS A 5 -12.11 -4.14 -4.23
N ILE A 6 -10.79 -3.89 -4.31
CA ILE A 6 -10.06 -3.08 -3.33
C ILE A 6 -10.45 -1.60 -3.45
N GLU A 7 -10.55 -1.08 -4.67
CA GLU A 7 -10.94 0.31 -4.93
C GLU A 7 -12.42 0.57 -4.58
N GLU A 8 -13.32 -0.38 -4.86
CA GLU A 8 -14.74 -0.32 -4.46
C GLU A 8 -14.91 -0.35 -2.93
N PHE A 9 -14.13 -1.17 -2.22
CA PHE A 9 -14.18 -1.23 -0.76
C PHE A 9 -13.58 0.01 -0.09
N ASN A 10 -12.64 0.70 -0.76
CA ASN A 10 -11.92 1.86 -0.22
C ASN A 10 -12.13 3.09 -1.13
N PRO A 11 -13.29 3.77 -1.02
CA PRO A 11 -13.57 4.93 -1.85
C PRO A 11 -12.48 6.01 -1.69
N GLY A 12 -11.89 6.42 -2.81
CA GLY A 12 -10.78 7.39 -2.84
C GLY A 12 -9.38 6.76 -2.90
N LEU A 13 -9.26 5.43 -2.77
CA LEU A 13 -8.02 4.72 -3.05
C LEU A 13 -7.90 4.49 -4.55
N HIS A 14 -6.83 5.00 -5.16
CA HIS A 14 -6.48 4.71 -6.54
C HIS A 14 -5.17 3.92 -6.57
N LEU A 15 -5.21 2.69 -7.10
CA LEU A 15 -4.03 1.87 -7.29
C LEU A 15 -3.45 2.15 -8.68
N PRO A 16 -2.34 2.90 -8.81
CA PRO A 16 -1.75 3.20 -10.11
C PRO A 16 -1.31 1.93 -10.84
N HIS A 17 -0.81 0.94 -10.09
CA HIS A 17 -0.49 -0.40 -10.59
C HIS A 17 -1.07 -1.45 -9.64
N PRO A 18 -1.63 -2.56 -10.14
CA PRO A 18 -2.00 -3.69 -9.30
C PRO A 18 -0.73 -4.32 -8.72
N PRO A 19 -0.59 -4.44 -7.38
CA PRO A 19 0.48 -5.23 -6.80
C PRO A 19 0.65 -6.60 -7.46
N ARG A 20 1.89 -7.04 -7.71
CA ARG A 20 2.22 -8.32 -8.37
C ARG A 20 1.61 -9.58 -7.72
N TRP A 21 1.08 -9.48 -6.50
CA TRP A 21 0.41 -10.58 -5.82
C TRP A 21 -1.11 -10.59 -6.02
N LEU A 22 -1.65 -9.53 -6.63
CA LEU A 22 -3.06 -9.37 -6.96
C LEU A 22 -3.40 -9.83 -8.39
N THR A 23 -2.41 -10.30 -9.14
CA THR A 23 -2.55 -10.67 -10.55
C THR A 23 -3.13 -12.06 -10.76
N THR A 24 -2.82 -13.04 -9.89
CA THR A 24 -3.32 -14.41 -10.03
C THR A 24 -3.69 -15.03 -8.68
N GLU A 25 -4.71 -15.89 -8.66
CA GLU A 25 -5.12 -16.63 -7.45
C GLU A 25 -3.99 -17.50 -6.89
N THR A 26 -3.18 -18.09 -7.77
CA THR A 26 -2.05 -18.94 -7.37
C THR A 26 -0.97 -18.14 -6.63
N GLN A 27 -0.74 -16.87 -7.01
CA GLN A 27 0.18 -15.97 -6.28
C GLN A 27 -0.39 -15.51 -4.93
N GLN A 28 -1.69 -15.64 -4.71
CA GLN A 28 -2.36 -15.27 -3.47
C GLN A 28 -2.43 -16.43 -2.48
N LYS A 29 -2.72 -17.65 -2.97
CA LYS A 29 -3.16 -18.79 -2.14
C LYS A 29 -2.11 -19.26 -1.12
N ASP A 30 -0.83 -19.20 -1.46
CA ASP A 30 0.27 -19.71 -0.63
C ASP A 30 1.16 -18.59 -0.03
N LYS A 31 0.70 -17.34 -0.06
CA LYS A 31 1.53 -16.19 0.31
C LYS A 31 1.41 -15.83 1.78
N ALA A 32 2.48 -16.09 2.55
CA ALA A 32 2.53 -15.81 3.99
C ALA A 32 2.59 -14.31 4.34
N ALA A 33 3.22 -13.48 3.50
CA ALA A 33 3.31 -12.03 3.68
C ALA A 33 3.47 -11.30 2.34
N SER A 34 2.96 -10.06 2.24
CA SER A 34 3.13 -9.17 1.09
C SER A 34 3.50 -7.75 1.53
N ALA A 35 4.26 -7.06 0.70
CA ALA A 35 4.47 -5.61 0.80
C ALA A 35 3.52 -4.87 -0.17
N ILE A 36 3.04 -3.71 0.24
CA ILE A 36 2.26 -2.77 -0.58
C ILE A 36 2.94 -1.40 -0.45
N VAL A 37 3.14 -0.72 -1.58
CA VAL A 37 3.62 0.67 -1.59
C VAL A 37 2.40 1.60 -1.71
N ILE A 38 2.22 2.46 -0.72
CA ILE A 38 1.17 3.49 -0.72
C ILE A 38 1.82 4.83 -0.98
N THR A 39 1.43 5.48 -2.06
CA THR A 39 1.89 6.85 -2.38
C THR A 39 0.84 7.84 -1.87
N LEU A 40 1.24 8.74 -0.98
CA LEU A 40 0.41 9.83 -0.51
C LEU A 40 0.76 11.08 -1.31
N VAL A 41 -0.23 11.66 -1.97
CA VAL A 41 -0.07 12.89 -2.75
C VAL A 41 -0.59 14.07 -1.93
N GLY A 42 0.17 15.16 -1.91
CA GLY A 42 -0.18 16.38 -1.19
C GLY A 42 0.64 16.59 0.09
N LYS A 43 1.03 17.84 0.32
CA LYS A 43 1.88 18.26 1.42
C LYS A 43 1.26 17.91 2.77
N ASP A 44 0.00 18.28 2.98
CA ASP A 44 -0.70 18.09 4.26
C ASP A 44 -0.87 16.62 4.63
N ALA A 45 -1.21 15.77 3.66
CA ALA A 45 -1.33 14.33 3.86
C ALA A 45 0.03 13.71 4.24
N THR A 46 1.09 14.13 3.56
CA THR A 46 2.45 13.66 3.82
C THR A 46 2.92 14.08 5.22
N GLU A 47 2.75 15.35 5.59
CA GLU A 47 3.12 15.87 6.91
C GLU A 47 2.33 15.19 8.03
N LYS A 48 1.02 14.99 7.83
CA LYS A 48 0.17 14.30 8.79
C LYS A 48 0.65 12.88 9.03
N VAL A 49 1.01 12.13 7.99
CA VAL A 49 1.49 10.76 8.11
C VAL A 49 2.89 10.68 8.73
N LEU A 50 3.78 11.62 8.42
CA LEU A 50 5.08 11.71 9.09
C LEU A 50 4.96 12.00 10.59
N ARG A 51 4.03 12.87 10.98
CA ARG A 51 3.79 13.20 12.40
C ARG A 51 3.03 12.11 13.14
N SER A 52 2.03 11.53 12.50
CA SER A 52 1.01 10.71 13.16
C SER A 52 1.20 9.22 12.91
N GLY A 53 2.08 8.83 11.99
CA GLY A 53 2.17 7.46 11.50
C GLY A 53 0.96 7.06 10.66
N LEU A 54 1.00 5.84 10.15
CA LEU A 54 -0.09 5.20 9.42
C LEU A 54 -0.81 4.23 10.36
N SER A 55 -2.14 4.18 10.34
CA SER A 55 -2.90 3.15 11.06
C SER A 55 -3.47 2.13 10.08
N LEU A 56 -3.16 0.85 10.28
CA LEU A 56 -3.67 -0.27 9.49
C LEU A 56 -4.12 -1.37 10.44
N PHE A 57 -5.35 -1.86 10.30
CA PHE A 57 -5.93 -2.94 11.12
C PHE A 57 -5.78 -2.71 12.64
N GLY A 58 -6.00 -1.48 13.10
CA GLY A 58 -5.86 -1.10 14.51
C GLY A 58 -4.41 -1.03 15.01
N ARG A 59 -3.42 -1.23 14.14
CA ARG A 59 -2.00 -1.12 14.46
C ARG A 59 -1.41 0.15 13.85
N LYS A 60 -0.56 0.82 14.61
CA LYS A 60 0.09 2.07 14.23
C LYS A 60 1.50 1.79 13.73
N PHE A 61 1.82 2.25 12.52
CA PHE A 61 3.10 2.10 11.85
C PHE A 61 3.79 3.45 11.76
N LYS A 62 5.08 3.50 12.08
CA LYS A 62 5.87 4.71 11.86
C LYS A 62 6.07 4.91 10.37
N ALA A 63 5.70 6.07 9.86
CA ALA A 63 6.10 6.49 8.53
C ALA A 63 7.50 7.08 8.61
N GLN A 64 8.41 6.60 7.76
CA GLN A 64 9.72 7.21 7.57
C GLN A 64 9.70 8.07 6.31
N ARG A 65 10.41 9.20 6.34
CA ARG A 65 10.47 10.11 5.20
C ARG A 65 11.41 9.53 4.16
N TYR A 66 10.83 9.19 3.00
CA TYR A 66 11.52 8.82 1.77
C TYR A 66 12.40 7.56 1.85
N LEU A 67 11.87 6.49 1.27
CA LEU A 67 12.66 5.42 0.67
C LEU A 67 12.38 5.52 -0.83
N SER A 68 13.42 5.55 -1.66
CA SER A 68 13.30 5.51 -3.12
C SER A 68 12.78 4.13 -3.52
N PHE A 69 11.46 3.96 -3.43
CA PHE A 69 10.76 2.75 -3.80
C PHE A 69 10.16 2.93 -5.18
N GLY A 70 10.60 2.10 -6.12
CA GLY A 70 9.92 1.90 -7.39
C GLY A 70 8.77 0.88 -7.21
N PRO A 71 7.87 0.76 -8.20
CA PRO A 71 6.80 -0.24 -8.20
C PRO A 71 7.31 -1.69 -8.06
N ASP A 72 8.59 -1.93 -8.35
CA ASP A 72 9.23 -3.23 -8.27
C ASP A 72 10.07 -3.46 -7.00
N THR A 73 10.21 -2.47 -6.13
CA THR A 73 11.06 -2.63 -4.95
C THR A 73 10.42 -3.57 -3.93
N GLN A 74 11.18 -4.60 -3.54
CA GLN A 74 10.77 -5.61 -2.57
C GLN A 74 11.49 -5.32 -1.25
N CYS A 75 10.72 -5.10 -0.19
CA CYS A 75 11.27 -5.02 1.17
C CYS A 75 11.53 -6.43 1.70
N SER A 76 12.68 -6.63 2.36
CA SER A 76 13.03 -7.85 3.11
C SER A 76 12.20 -7.99 4.37
#